data_AF-A0A6H9GUQ6-F1
#
_entry.id   AF-A0A6H9GUQ6-F1
#
_cell.length_a   1.000
_cell.length_b   1.000
_cell.length_c   1.000
_cell.angle_alpha   90.00
_cell.angle_beta   90.00
_cell.angle_gamma   90.00
#
_symmetry.space_group_name_H-M   'P 1'
#
loop_
_entity.id
_entity.type
_entity.pdbx_description
1 polymer ?
#
loop_
_entity_poly.entity_id
_entity_poly.type
_entity_poly.pdbx_seq_one_letter_code
_entity_poly.pdbx_strand_id
1 'polypeptide(L)'
;MKIKQLGIVSGVALATLVTASAAQAALVVVPPGLAPGAQYRLVFVTAGTRDGTSDNIDDYNTFVTNQVTGSALANALSGAGLTTTWKAIGSTSATSAKVNTGTDGSQPDVPIYLIDGNRVANNNNDLWDGSILTPINRTQLDTITQPVVWTGTNTSGIPALCALGSGGGATGDAGSTGEAWLYSDPCVDADDDGDKPLYSLYAMSPVLTKPGGGGECSRTL
;
A
#
# COMPACT_ATOMS: atom_id res chain seq x y z
N MET A 1 -78.05 8.91 -7.56
CA MET A 1 -76.81 9.48 -6.98
C MET A 1 -75.65 9.04 -7.87
N LYS A 2 -74.94 9.97 -8.51
CA LYS A 2 -73.82 9.69 -9.42
C LYS A 2 -72.52 9.50 -8.63
N ILE A 3 -71.73 8.48 -8.92
CA ILE A 3 -70.26 8.46 -8.77
C ILE A 3 -69.66 7.65 -9.93
N LYS A 4 -68.57 8.19 -10.49
CA LYS A 4 -67.89 7.81 -11.73
C LYS A 4 -66.59 7.03 -11.42
N GLN A 5 -66.18 6.18 -12.38
CA GLN A 5 -64.77 5.90 -12.79
C GLN A 5 -63.84 5.19 -11.75
N LEU A 6 -62.78 4.41 -12.07
CA LEU A 6 -61.98 4.15 -13.28
C LEU A 6 -61.45 2.69 -13.25
N GLY A 7 -61.23 2.10 -14.44
CA GLY A 7 -60.41 0.90 -14.59
C GLY A 7 -58.91 1.20 -14.53
N ILE A 8 -58.10 0.18 -14.21
CA ILE A 8 -56.65 0.20 -14.38
C ILE A 8 -56.24 -1.09 -15.09
N VAL A 9 -55.68 -0.90 -16.28
CA VAL A 9 -55.07 -1.92 -17.13
C VAL A 9 -53.69 -2.24 -16.54
N SER A 10 -53.41 -3.51 -16.26
CA SER A 10 -52.13 -3.96 -15.72
C SER A 10 -51.07 -3.97 -16.83
N GLY A 11 -50.10 -3.05 -16.75
CA GLY A 11 -48.90 -3.03 -17.58
C GLY A 11 -47.72 -3.60 -16.78
N VAL A 12 -47.11 -4.67 -17.28
CA VAL A 12 -45.87 -5.23 -16.74
C VAL A 12 -44.71 -4.36 -17.24
N ALA A 13 -44.12 -3.56 -16.35
CA ALA A 13 -42.91 -2.80 -16.65
C ALA A 13 -41.68 -3.72 -16.48
N LEU A 14 -41.01 -4.03 -17.59
CA LEU A 14 -39.73 -4.72 -17.61
C LEU A 14 -38.63 -3.74 -17.18
N ALA A 15 -38.20 -3.80 -15.92
CA ALA A 15 -37.11 -3.00 -15.40
C ALA A 15 -35.77 -3.56 -15.88
N THR A 16 -35.15 -2.92 -16.87
CA THR A 16 -33.76 -3.18 -17.25
C THR A 16 -32.84 -2.62 -16.15
N LEU A 17 -32.26 -3.50 -15.34
CA LEU A 17 -31.16 -3.14 -14.44
C LEU A 17 -29.94 -2.76 -15.29
N VAL A 18 -29.69 -1.47 -15.44
CA VAL A 18 -28.40 -0.96 -15.90
C VAL A 18 -27.45 -1.10 -14.73
N THR A 19 -26.63 -2.15 -14.72
CA THR A 19 -25.47 -2.21 -13.83
C THR A 19 -24.49 -1.15 -14.29
N ALA A 20 -24.41 -0.03 -13.59
CA ALA A 20 -23.32 0.92 -13.74
C ALA A 20 -22.04 0.19 -13.32
N SER A 21 -21.22 -0.23 -14.28
CA SER A 21 -19.85 -0.66 -13.99
C SER A 21 -19.10 0.54 -13.46
N ALA A 22 -18.82 0.56 -12.16
CA ALA A 22 -17.86 1.50 -11.59
C ALA A 22 -16.53 1.32 -12.34
N ALA A 23 -16.05 2.37 -13.00
CA ALA A 23 -14.70 2.38 -13.53
C ALA A 23 -13.74 2.29 -12.34
N GLN A 24 -13.23 1.09 -12.05
CA GLN A 24 -12.12 0.94 -11.13
C GLN A 24 -10.92 1.65 -11.75
N ALA A 25 -10.29 2.55 -11.00
CA ALA A 25 -9.01 3.10 -11.40
C ALA A 25 -8.02 1.93 -11.58
N ALA A 26 -7.25 2.02 -12.66
CA ALA A 26 -6.40 0.91 -13.08
C ALA A 26 -5.15 0.91 -12.22
N LEU A 27 -4.88 -0.22 -11.56
CA LEU A 27 -3.59 -0.47 -10.90
C LEU A 27 -2.44 -0.27 -11.90
N VAL A 28 -1.48 0.57 -11.55
CA VAL A 28 -0.28 0.85 -12.32
C VAL A 28 0.91 0.24 -11.59
N VAL A 29 1.16 -1.04 -11.87
CA VAL A 29 2.28 -1.78 -11.27
C VAL A 29 3.61 -1.60 -12.01
N VAL A 30 3.56 -1.01 -13.21
CA VAL A 30 4.73 -0.56 -13.97
C VAL A 30 4.54 0.92 -14.26
N PRO A 31 5.19 1.83 -13.52
CA PRO A 31 5.03 3.26 -13.72
C PRO A 31 5.31 3.70 -15.17
N PRO A 32 4.47 4.59 -15.73
CA PRO A 32 4.67 5.10 -17.09
C PRO A 32 5.97 5.91 -17.18
N GLY A 33 6.57 5.94 -18.37
CA GLY A 33 7.79 6.71 -18.62
C GLY A 33 9.10 6.06 -18.16
N LEU A 34 9.06 4.93 -17.43
CA LEU A 34 10.26 4.15 -17.15
C LEU A 34 10.82 3.52 -18.43
N ALA A 35 12.13 3.57 -18.63
CA ALA A 35 12.78 2.82 -19.71
C ALA A 35 12.72 1.30 -19.44
N PRO A 36 12.69 0.44 -20.47
CA PRO A 36 12.93 -0.99 -20.29
C PRO A 36 14.17 -1.27 -19.44
N GLY A 37 14.08 -2.16 -18.45
CA GLY A 37 15.17 -2.46 -17.52
C GLY A 37 15.37 -1.44 -16.39
N ALA A 38 14.62 -0.34 -16.36
CA ALA A 38 14.67 0.60 -15.24
C ALA A 38 14.14 -0.05 -13.96
N GLN A 39 14.80 0.27 -12.84
CA GLN A 39 14.45 -0.26 -11.53
C GLN A 39 13.60 0.73 -10.73
N TYR A 40 12.69 0.20 -9.91
CA TYR A 40 11.76 0.98 -9.08
C TYR A 40 11.25 0.13 -7.92
N ARG A 41 10.54 0.75 -6.98
CA ARG A 41 9.76 0.07 -5.94
C ARG A 41 8.31 0.53 -5.97
N LEU A 42 7.43 -0.32 -5.48
CA LEU A 42 6.03 0.02 -5.23
C LEU A 42 5.75 0.10 -3.73
N VAL A 43 4.84 1.00 -3.35
CA VAL A 43 4.32 1.13 -1.99
C VAL A 43 2.80 1.28 -1.97
N PHE A 44 2.18 0.87 -0.86
CA PHE A 44 0.75 1.08 -0.56
C PHE A 44 0.51 1.02 0.95
N VAL A 45 -0.67 1.43 1.43
CA VAL A 45 -1.13 1.23 2.82
C VAL A 45 -2.13 0.08 2.88
N THR A 46 -2.04 -0.83 3.84
CA THR A 46 -2.94 -2.00 3.87
C THR A 46 -4.40 -1.60 4.10
N ALA A 47 -5.34 -2.22 3.39
CA ALA A 47 -6.77 -2.11 3.71
C ALA A 47 -7.13 -2.85 5.02
N GLY A 48 -6.48 -3.98 5.27
CA GLY A 48 -6.59 -4.69 6.54
C GLY A 48 -5.79 -4.01 7.64
N THR A 49 -6.14 -4.29 8.89
CA THR A 49 -5.47 -3.79 10.09
C THR A 49 -4.93 -4.93 10.93
N ARG A 50 -3.96 -4.63 11.80
CA ARG A 50 -3.47 -5.53 12.84
C ARG A 50 -2.95 -4.76 14.05
N ASP A 51 -2.76 -5.47 15.15
CA ASP A 51 -2.10 -4.92 16.32
C ASP A 51 -0.58 -4.78 16.12
N GLY A 52 0.03 -3.92 16.94
CA GLY A 52 1.46 -3.63 17.00
C GLY A 52 2.21 -4.39 18.09
N THR A 53 1.67 -5.51 18.61
CA THR A 53 2.22 -6.18 19.81
C THR A 53 3.37 -7.15 19.55
N SER A 54 3.64 -7.51 18.29
CA SER A 54 4.74 -8.43 17.95
C SER A 54 6.09 -7.70 17.94
N ASP A 55 7.10 -8.30 18.55
CA ASP A 55 8.51 -7.86 18.51
C ASP A 55 9.28 -8.44 17.30
N ASN A 56 8.64 -9.34 16.55
CA ASN A 56 9.20 -9.96 15.36
C ASN A 56 8.75 -9.22 14.10
N ILE A 57 9.71 -8.62 13.38
CA ILE A 57 9.44 -7.87 12.16
C ILE A 57 8.78 -8.73 11.07
N ASP A 58 9.06 -10.03 11.06
CA ASP A 58 8.52 -10.94 10.05
C ASP A 58 7.02 -11.20 10.17
N ASP A 59 6.42 -10.98 11.34
CA ASP A 59 4.97 -11.05 11.49
C ASP A 59 4.31 -9.94 10.66
N TYR A 60 4.86 -8.72 10.72
CA TYR A 60 4.36 -7.58 9.95
C TYR A 60 4.60 -7.77 8.45
N ASN A 61 5.76 -8.31 8.06
CA ASN A 61 6.06 -8.67 6.67
C ASN A 61 5.08 -9.72 6.12
N THR A 62 4.78 -10.74 6.91
CA THR A 62 3.81 -11.79 6.57
C THR A 62 2.42 -11.18 6.40
N PHE A 63 2.02 -10.30 7.32
CA PHE A 63 0.74 -9.61 7.23
C PHE A 63 0.61 -8.79 5.93
N VAL A 64 1.56 -7.90 5.63
CA VAL A 64 1.47 -7.06 4.42
C VAL A 64 1.55 -7.88 3.13
N THR A 65 2.28 -9.00 3.13
CA THR A 65 2.30 -9.94 1.99
C THR A 65 0.96 -10.64 1.81
N ASN A 66 0.31 -11.04 2.90
CA ASN A 66 -1.01 -11.67 2.87
C ASN A 66 -2.10 -10.71 2.38
N GLN A 67 -1.96 -9.39 2.60
CA GLN A 67 -2.87 -8.39 2.04
C GLN A 67 -2.89 -8.40 0.51
N VAL A 68 -1.76 -8.70 -0.13
CA VAL A 68 -1.62 -8.73 -1.59
C VAL A 68 -1.97 -10.09 -2.18
N THR A 69 -1.75 -11.18 -1.43
CA THR A 69 -2.01 -12.54 -1.91
C THR A 69 -3.46 -12.72 -2.34
N GLY A 70 -3.67 -13.11 -3.61
CA GLY A 70 -5.02 -13.27 -4.19
C GLY A 70 -5.77 -11.96 -4.50
N SER A 71 -5.16 -10.79 -4.29
CA SER A 71 -5.75 -9.50 -4.62
C SER A 71 -5.63 -9.13 -6.11
N ALA A 72 -6.35 -8.08 -6.53
CA ALA A 72 -6.19 -7.49 -7.86
C ALA A 72 -4.75 -7.00 -8.12
N LEU A 73 -4.03 -6.54 -7.08
CA LEU A 73 -2.62 -6.15 -7.17
C LEU A 73 -1.71 -7.34 -7.51
N ALA A 74 -1.94 -8.52 -6.92
CA ALA A 74 -1.20 -9.72 -7.28
C ALA A 74 -1.43 -10.12 -8.75
N ASN A 75 -2.68 -10.01 -9.22
CA ASN A 75 -3.02 -10.29 -10.62
C ASN A 75 -2.37 -9.28 -11.58
N ALA A 76 -2.38 -7.99 -11.24
CA ALA A 76 -1.75 -6.94 -12.03
C ALA A 76 -0.23 -7.14 -12.13
N LEU A 77 0.44 -7.44 -11.02
CA LEU A 77 1.88 -7.77 -10.99
C LEU A 77 2.18 -8.99 -11.87
N SER A 78 1.44 -10.08 -11.69
CA SER A 78 1.63 -11.30 -12.48
C SER A 78 1.40 -11.07 -13.97
N GLY A 79 0.38 -10.28 -14.34
CA GLY A 79 0.10 -9.88 -15.72
C GLY A 79 1.21 -9.01 -16.33
N ALA A 80 1.96 -8.29 -15.50
CA ALA A 80 3.17 -7.57 -15.90
C ALA A 80 4.45 -8.43 -15.84
N GLY A 81 4.36 -9.74 -15.56
CA GLY A 81 5.53 -10.61 -15.43
C GLY A 81 6.37 -10.33 -14.18
N LEU A 82 5.77 -9.74 -13.14
CA LEU A 82 6.41 -9.40 -11.87
C LEU A 82 5.90 -10.33 -10.77
N THR A 83 6.82 -10.84 -9.96
CA THR A 83 6.51 -11.60 -8.73
C THR A 83 7.27 -10.99 -7.58
N THR A 84 6.61 -10.82 -6.44
CA THR A 84 7.20 -10.09 -5.34
C THR A 84 6.60 -10.48 -3.99
N THR A 85 7.38 -10.33 -2.94
CA THR A 85 6.94 -10.39 -1.54
C THR A 85 7.08 -9.01 -0.92
N TRP A 86 6.21 -8.67 0.02
CA TRP A 86 6.12 -7.33 0.56
C TRP A 86 6.74 -7.25 1.95
N LYS A 87 7.42 -6.13 2.22
CA LYS A 87 7.99 -5.83 3.53
C LYS A 87 7.25 -4.65 4.15
N ALA A 88 6.96 -4.72 5.44
CA ALA A 88 6.34 -3.62 6.15
C ALA A 88 7.32 -2.44 6.27
N ILE A 89 6.85 -1.22 6.08
CA ILE A 89 7.62 -0.03 6.48
C ILE A 89 7.37 0.18 7.97
N GLY A 90 8.15 -0.52 8.78
CA GLY A 90 8.08 -0.42 10.22
C GLY A 90 9.33 -0.96 10.89
N SER A 91 9.53 -0.60 12.15
CA SER A 91 10.66 -1.04 12.97
C SER A 91 10.19 -1.78 14.22
N THR A 92 10.90 -2.85 14.55
CA THR A 92 10.94 -3.41 15.91
C THR A 92 12.22 -2.94 16.61
N SER A 93 12.39 -3.26 17.89
CA SER A 93 13.63 -2.93 18.62
C SER A 93 14.88 -3.56 17.98
N ALA A 94 14.73 -4.72 17.34
CA ALA A 94 15.82 -5.47 16.74
C ALA A 94 16.04 -5.17 15.24
N THR A 95 15.07 -4.62 14.53
CA THR A 95 15.16 -4.39 13.08
C THR A 95 14.57 -3.04 12.69
N SER A 96 15.38 -2.20 12.06
CA SER A 96 14.93 -0.91 11.52
C SER A 96 14.12 -1.10 10.23
N ALA A 97 13.20 -0.17 9.97
CA ALA A 97 12.47 -0.13 8.71
C ALA A 97 13.42 -0.08 7.51
N LYS A 98 14.51 0.71 7.59
CA LYS A 98 15.53 0.78 6.52
C LYS A 98 16.16 -0.57 6.20
N VAL A 99 16.51 -1.36 7.22
CA VAL A 99 17.07 -2.70 7.02
C VAL A 99 15.99 -3.64 6.49
N ASN A 100 14.78 -3.61 7.06
CA ASN A 100 13.68 -4.50 6.67
C ASN A 100 13.26 -4.36 5.20
N THR A 101 13.27 -3.13 4.68
CA THR A 101 12.91 -2.83 3.28
C THR A 101 14.10 -2.81 2.32
N GLY A 102 15.33 -2.95 2.85
CA GLY A 102 16.57 -2.86 2.09
C GLY A 102 16.82 -1.45 1.52
N THR A 103 16.46 -0.41 2.26
CA THR A 103 16.72 1.01 1.93
C THR A 103 17.81 1.62 2.81
N ASP A 104 18.59 0.78 3.47
CA ASP A 104 19.77 1.11 4.29
C ASP A 104 21.05 1.33 3.46
N GLY A 105 20.94 1.26 2.13
CA GLY A 105 22.07 1.31 1.19
C GLY A 105 22.54 -0.06 0.71
N SER A 106 21.95 -1.16 1.20
CA SER A 106 22.26 -2.52 0.75
C SER A 106 21.68 -2.88 -0.63
N GLN A 107 20.71 -2.12 -1.12
CA GLN A 107 20.08 -2.30 -2.44
C GLN A 107 20.18 -1.02 -3.27
N PRO A 108 19.98 -1.12 -4.61
CA PRO A 108 19.94 0.04 -5.48
C PRO A 108 19.03 1.16 -4.98
N ASP A 109 19.53 2.38 -5.13
CA ASP A 109 18.80 3.61 -4.83
C ASP A 109 17.88 3.95 -6.01
N VAL A 110 16.58 3.66 -5.86
CA VAL A 110 15.60 3.65 -6.96
C VAL A 110 14.35 4.41 -6.57
N PRO A 111 13.64 5.00 -7.55
CA PRO A 111 12.40 5.71 -7.27
C PRO A 111 11.30 4.80 -6.75
N ILE A 112 10.45 5.37 -5.90
CA ILE A 112 9.39 4.67 -5.19
C ILE A 112 8.04 5.26 -5.65
N TYR A 113 7.11 4.39 -6.03
CA TYR A 113 5.82 4.79 -6.57
C TYR A 113 4.67 4.15 -5.81
N LEU A 114 3.54 4.83 -5.77
CA LEU A 114 2.27 4.21 -5.44
C LEU A 114 1.85 3.25 -6.54
N ILE A 115 0.94 2.35 -6.18
CA ILE A 115 0.32 1.39 -7.10
C ILE A 115 -0.64 2.02 -8.11
N ASP A 116 -0.79 3.35 -8.13
CA ASP A 116 -1.48 4.13 -9.17
C ASP A 116 -0.49 4.86 -10.12
N GLY A 117 0.81 4.65 -9.91
CA GLY A 117 1.88 5.21 -10.74
C GLY A 117 2.37 6.59 -10.30
N ASN A 118 1.79 7.20 -9.26
CA ASN A 118 2.30 8.44 -8.70
C ASN A 118 3.60 8.21 -7.93
N ARG A 119 4.56 9.12 -8.08
CA ARG A 119 5.86 9.01 -7.40
C ARG A 119 5.73 9.46 -5.94
N VAL A 120 6.18 8.60 -5.03
CA VAL A 120 6.22 8.86 -3.58
C VAL A 120 7.57 9.43 -3.18
N ALA A 121 8.65 8.84 -3.68
CA ALA A 121 10.00 9.32 -3.41
C ALA A 121 10.87 9.22 -4.66
N ASN A 122 11.80 10.16 -4.81
CA ASN A 122 12.78 10.19 -5.88
C ASN A 122 13.73 9.00 -5.79
N ASN A 123 14.06 8.58 -4.57
CA ASN A 123 14.94 7.47 -4.26
C ASN A 123 14.79 7.01 -2.79
N ASN A 124 15.61 6.07 -2.33
CA ASN A 124 15.57 5.58 -0.94
C ASN A 124 15.97 6.67 0.06
N ASN A 125 16.90 7.57 -0.29
CA ASN A 125 17.31 8.65 0.60
C ASN A 125 16.20 9.68 0.82
N ASP A 126 15.53 10.08 -0.26
CA ASP A 126 14.36 10.98 -0.28
C ASP A 126 13.22 10.41 0.58
N LEU A 127 13.01 9.10 0.60
CA LEU A 127 12.01 8.48 1.50
C LEU A 127 12.25 8.78 2.98
N TRP A 128 13.50 8.93 3.41
CA TRP A 128 13.88 9.06 4.84
C TRP A 128 14.38 10.46 5.22
N ASP A 129 14.17 11.47 4.37
CA ASP A 129 14.67 12.83 4.59
C ASP A 129 13.71 13.75 5.38
N GLY A 130 12.56 13.20 5.78
CA GLY A 130 11.51 13.90 6.53
C GLY A 130 10.30 14.29 5.69
N SER A 131 10.32 14.05 4.37
CA SER A 131 9.15 14.27 3.51
C SER A 131 9.03 13.26 2.37
N ILE A 132 7.83 13.16 1.81
CA ILE A 132 7.53 12.40 0.59
C ILE A 132 6.74 13.27 -0.38
N LEU A 133 6.83 12.96 -1.67
CA LEU A 133 6.19 13.72 -2.74
C LEU A 133 4.67 13.50 -2.78
N THR A 134 4.23 12.28 -2.50
CA THR A 134 2.83 11.86 -2.58
C THR A 134 2.49 11.02 -1.34
N PRO A 135 1.36 11.26 -0.64
CA PRO A 135 0.99 10.51 0.55
C PRO A 135 0.75 9.04 0.22
N ILE A 136 1.12 8.12 1.12
CA ILE A 136 0.91 6.67 0.93
C ILE A 136 -0.52 6.30 1.38
N ASN A 137 -1.52 6.90 0.75
CA ASN A 137 -2.93 6.83 1.15
C ASN A 137 -3.76 5.86 0.30
N ARG A 138 -3.11 4.95 -0.43
CA ARG A 138 -3.80 4.04 -1.36
C ARG A 138 -3.63 2.60 -0.95
N THR A 139 -4.73 1.85 -0.89
CA THR A 139 -4.71 0.43 -0.53
C THR A 139 -4.37 -0.48 -1.69
N GLN A 140 -4.03 -1.74 -1.40
CA GLN A 140 -3.80 -2.77 -2.42
C GLN A 140 -5.02 -3.04 -3.33
N LEU A 141 -6.19 -2.51 -2.96
CA LEU A 141 -7.43 -2.55 -3.73
C LEU A 141 -7.66 -1.25 -4.53
N ASP A 142 -6.64 -0.40 -4.64
CA ASP A 142 -6.68 0.91 -5.30
C ASP A 142 -7.65 1.93 -4.66
N THR A 143 -8.03 1.71 -3.40
CA THR A 143 -8.93 2.60 -2.66
C THR A 143 -8.12 3.63 -1.86
N ILE A 144 -8.49 4.91 -1.97
CA ILE A 144 -7.91 6.00 -1.19
C ILE A 144 -8.47 5.97 0.23
N THR A 145 -7.59 6.01 1.24
CA THR A 145 -7.90 5.99 2.67
C THR A 145 -6.82 6.74 3.44
N GLN A 146 -7.16 7.32 4.59
CA GLN A 146 -6.21 8.07 5.43
C GLN A 146 -6.22 7.50 6.86
N PRO A 147 -5.81 6.23 7.04
CA PRO A 147 -5.79 5.60 8.35
C PRO A 147 -4.59 6.07 9.17
N VAL A 148 -4.69 5.85 10.48
CA VAL A 148 -3.51 5.72 11.34
C VAL A 148 -2.76 4.45 10.93
N VAL A 149 -1.43 4.55 10.90
CA VAL A 149 -0.55 3.48 10.42
C VAL A 149 0.47 3.14 11.49
N TRP A 150 0.61 1.86 11.82
CA TRP A 150 1.73 1.41 12.65
C TRP A 150 3.05 1.60 11.91
N THR A 151 4.03 2.20 12.56
CA THR A 151 5.39 2.32 12.02
C THR A 151 6.42 1.82 13.03
N GLY A 152 6.34 2.24 14.29
CA GLY A 152 7.43 2.01 15.26
C GLY A 152 8.76 2.63 14.82
N THR A 153 8.73 3.54 13.86
CA THR A 153 9.91 4.07 13.16
C THR A 153 9.95 5.58 13.33
N ASN A 154 11.12 6.14 13.61
CA ASN A 154 11.30 7.60 13.61
C ASN A 154 11.55 8.13 12.19
N THR A 155 11.57 9.45 12.02
CA THR A 155 11.70 10.12 10.72
C THR A 155 12.94 9.74 9.90
N SER A 156 13.99 9.18 10.53
CA SER A 156 15.21 8.72 9.85
C SER A 156 15.19 7.24 9.43
N GLY A 157 14.05 6.56 9.59
CA GLY A 157 13.89 5.15 9.19
C GLY A 157 14.52 4.14 10.13
N ILE A 158 14.85 4.55 11.36
CA ILE A 158 15.37 3.69 12.44
C ILE A 158 14.29 3.47 13.51
N PRO A 159 14.46 2.51 14.45
CA PRO A 159 13.46 2.29 15.50
C PRO A 159 13.20 3.58 16.27
N ALA A 160 11.91 3.88 16.47
CA ALA A 160 11.47 4.92 17.39
C ALA A 160 11.74 4.49 18.84
N LEU A 161 11.54 5.43 19.78
CA LEU A 161 11.56 5.10 21.20
C LEU A 161 10.52 4.01 21.52
N CYS A 162 9.31 4.14 20.98
CA CYS A 162 8.29 3.09 20.99
C CYS A 162 8.32 2.36 19.64
N ALA A 163 9.20 1.37 19.52
CA ALA A 163 9.22 0.47 18.38
C ALA A 163 8.13 -0.59 18.52
N LEU A 164 7.72 -1.21 17.41
CA LEU A 164 6.69 -2.26 17.45
C LEU A 164 7.13 -3.42 18.37
N GLY A 165 6.17 -3.95 19.13
CA GLY A 165 6.39 -5.02 20.10
C GLY A 165 6.99 -4.60 21.44
N SER A 166 7.22 -3.30 21.69
CA SER A 166 7.77 -2.82 22.97
C SER A 166 6.71 -2.43 24.01
N GLY A 167 5.49 -2.98 23.91
CA GLY A 167 4.31 -2.52 24.67
C GLY A 167 3.64 -1.27 24.06
N GLY A 168 4.16 -0.76 22.95
CA GLY A 168 3.61 0.36 22.21
C GLY A 168 4.14 0.40 20.79
N GLY A 169 3.82 1.45 20.05
CA GLY A 169 4.36 1.70 18.74
C GLY A 169 4.20 3.16 18.34
N ALA A 170 5.20 3.71 17.65
CA ALA A 170 4.99 4.96 16.93
C ALA A 170 4.01 4.75 15.76
N THR A 171 3.23 5.78 15.44
CA THR A 171 2.28 5.74 14.32
C THR A 171 2.46 6.88 13.35
N GLY A 172 2.11 6.66 12.10
CA GLY A 172 2.00 7.66 11.04
C GLY A 172 0.56 7.93 10.62
N ASP A 173 0.40 8.93 9.77
CA ASP A 173 -0.86 9.28 9.09
C ASP A 173 -0.68 9.11 7.56
N ALA A 174 -1.42 8.18 6.97
CA ALA A 174 -1.37 7.89 5.55
C ALA A 174 -1.70 9.09 4.64
N GLY A 175 -2.45 10.09 5.14
CA GLY A 175 -2.77 11.32 4.41
C GLY A 175 -1.65 12.37 4.39
N SER A 176 -0.62 12.19 5.20
CA SER A 176 0.47 13.16 5.37
C SER A 176 1.63 12.95 4.39
N THR A 177 2.38 14.02 4.12
CA THR A 177 3.60 14.01 3.29
C THR A 177 4.84 14.56 4.00
N GLY A 178 4.68 15.31 5.08
CA GLY A 178 5.78 15.64 5.99
C GLY A 178 6.01 14.54 7.02
N GLU A 179 6.83 14.78 8.03
CA GLU A 179 7.26 13.79 9.06
C GLU A 179 6.12 12.93 9.64
N ALA A 180 4.91 13.50 9.75
CA ALA A 180 3.71 12.82 10.24
C ALA A 180 3.30 11.59 9.40
N TRP A 181 3.73 11.45 8.14
CA TRP A 181 3.44 10.26 7.33
C TRP A 181 3.96 8.98 8.01
N LEU A 182 5.05 9.10 8.77
CA LEU A 182 5.69 8.01 9.50
C LEU A 182 5.59 8.17 11.03
N TYR A 183 5.64 9.40 11.53
CA TYR A 183 5.86 9.71 12.95
C TYR A 183 4.94 10.84 13.45
N SER A 184 3.63 10.61 13.34
CA SER A 184 2.57 11.49 13.83
C SER A 184 2.37 11.42 15.35
N ASP A 185 2.42 10.20 15.91
CA ASP A 185 2.39 9.96 17.35
C ASP A 185 3.63 9.14 17.73
N PRO A 186 4.47 9.65 18.65
CA PRO A 186 5.70 8.97 19.03
C PRO A 186 5.46 7.66 19.79
N CYS A 187 4.30 7.47 20.42
CA CYS A 187 4.02 6.28 21.21
C CYS A 187 2.52 6.11 21.48
N VAL A 188 1.90 5.17 20.78
CA VAL A 188 0.56 4.66 21.10
C VAL A 188 0.71 3.32 21.81
N ASP A 189 -0.06 3.11 22.88
CA ASP A 189 -0.11 1.83 23.57
C ASP A 189 -0.62 0.74 22.60
N ALA A 190 0.11 -0.36 22.50
CA ALA A 190 -0.25 -1.47 21.62
C ALA A 190 -1.13 -2.50 22.33
N ASP A 191 -1.29 -2.37 23.65
CA ASP A 191 -2.08 -3.23 24.54
C ASP A 191 -2.73 -2.35 25.64
N ASP A 192 -3.62 -1.45 25.21
CA ASP A 192 -4.33 -0.48 26.05
C ASP A 192 -5.30 -1.21 27.00
N ASP A 193 -4.81 -1.56 28.19
CA ASP A 193 -5.57 -2.30 29.21
C ASP A 193 -6.22 -3.62 28.70
N GLY A 194 -5.59 -4.27 27.72
CA GLY A 194 -6.05 -5.51 27.08
C GLY A 194 -6.80 -5.33 25.76
N ASP A 195 -7.08 -4.08 25.36
CA ASP A 195 -7.54 -3.74 24.03
C ASP A 195 -6.34 -3.46 23.11
N LYS A 196 -6.23 -4.24 22.04
CA LYS A 196 -5.12 -4.12 21.07
C LYS A 196 -5.54 -3.27 19.88
N PRO A 197 -5.16 -1.98 19.80
CA PRO A 197 -5.55 -1.13 18.67
C PRO A 197 -5.08 -1.71 17.34
N LEU A 198 -6.01 -1.80 16.40
CA LEU A 198 -5.76 -2.34 15.07
C LEU A 198 -5.57 -1.18 14.08
N TYR A 199 -4.34 -1.01 13.59
CA TYR A 199 -4.02 -0.01 12.57
C TYR A 199 -3.51 -0.64 11.29
N SER A 200 -3.51 0.17 10.23
CA SER A 200 -2.96 -0.24 8.94
C SER A 200 -1.43 -0.27 8.99
N LEU A 201 -0.80 -0.83 7.97
CA LEU A 201 0.66 -0.81 7.78
C LEU A 201 0.97 -0.29 6.38
N TYR A 202 2.11 0.35 6.20
CA TYR A 202 2.66 0.53 4.86
C TYR A 202 3.38 -0.73 4.42
N ALA A 203 3.26 -1.04 3.13
CA ALA A 203 3.93 -2.16 2.48
C ALA A 203 4.82 -1.63 1.37
N MET A 204 6.03 -2.18 1.25
CA MET A 204 6.99 -1.86 0.19
C MET A 204 7.45 -3.13 -0.51
N SER A 205 7.56 -3.07 -1.83
CA SER A 205 8.15 -4.15 -2.62
C SER A 205 9.69 -4.15 -2.52
N PRO A 206 10.37 -5.27 -2.81
CA PRO A 206 11.75 -5.27 -3.28
C PRO A 206 11.90 -4.39 -4.53
N VAL A 207 13.15 -4.22 -4.96
CA VAL A 207 13.46 -3.58 -6.23
C VAL A 207 12.86 -4.43 -7.37
N LEU A 208 11.95 -3.81 -8.11
CA LEU A 208 11.35 -4.35 -9.32
C LEU A 208 12.09 -3.79 -10.54
N THR A 209 12.09 -4.55 -11.62
CA THR A 209 12.67 -4.14 -12.89
C THR A 209 11.57 -4.10 -13.92
N LYS A 210 11.42 -2.98 -14.63
CA LYS A 210 10.48 -2.88 -15.75
C LYS A 210 10.84 -3.94 -16.79
N PRO A 211 9.92 -4.84 -17.16
CA PRO A 211 10.18 -5.84 -18.20
C PRO A 211 10.61 -5.19 -19.51
N GLY A 212 11.54 -5.86 -20.21
CA GLY A 212 11.86 -5.51 -21.59
C GLY A 212 10.64 -5.77 -22.47
N GLY A 213 10.21 -4.78 -23.26
CA GLY A 213 9.27 -5.05 -24.34
C GLY A 213 9.92 -6.08 -25.26
N GLY A 214 9.36 -7.29 -25.32
CA GLY A 214 9.91 -8.37 -26.12
C GLY A 214 10.08 -7.89 -27.55
N GLY A 215 11.33 -7.70 -27.97
CA GLY A 215 11.63 -7.62 -29.38
C GLY A 215 11.21 -8.97 -29.97
N GLU A 216 10.25 -8.95 -30.88
CA GLU A 216 10.05 -10.05 -31.80
C GLU A 216 11.41 -10.32 -32.46
N CYS A 217 12.08 -11.38 -32.02
CA CYS A 217 13.22 -11.91 -32.73
C CYS A 217 12.63 -12.48 -34.03
N SER A 218 12.63 -11.65 -35.08
CA SER A 218 12.25 -12.01 -36.44
C SER A 218 13.00 -13.28 -36.81
N ARG A 219 12.28 -14.42 -36.78
CA ARG A 219 12.71 -15.66 -37.41
C ARG A 219 12.69 -15.39 -38.91
N THR A 220 13.83 -14.95 -39.45
CA THR A 220 14.11 -15.09 -40.86
C THR A 220 14.87 -16.39 -41.02
N LEU A 221 14.13 -17.44 -41.40
CA LEU A 221 14.71 -18.60 -42.09
C LEU A 221 15.02 -18.20 -43.54
#